data_AF-A0A0Q9IPA5-F1
#
_entry.id   AF-A0A0Q9IPA5-F1
#
_cell.length_a   1.000
_cell.length_b   1.000
_cell.length_c   1.000
_cell.angle_alpha   90.00
_cell.angle_beta   90.00
_cell.angle_gamma   90.00
#
_symmetry.space_group_name_H-M   'P 1'
#
loop_
_entity.id
_entity.type
_entity.pdbx_description
1 polymer ?
#
loop_
_entity_poly.entity_id
_entity_poly.type
_entity_poly.pdbx_seq_one_letter_code
_entity_poly.pdbx_strand_id
1 'polypeptide(L)'
;MPRNPDHRGATKEEFERFQRERPIMLRQIATIWELWRMCGRKDCRRAKACTGPNGDQCAGEFISTALSEEERATFQEAIRLRSQGADADTAWCEAERKIAAHKAQIEAVPGMRGERFAGRLL
;
A
#
# COMPACT_ATOMS: atom_id res chain seq x y z
N MET A 1 19.42 -11.77 22.00
CA MET A 1 17.97 -12.06 22.12
C MET A 1 17.56 -12.98 20.97
N PRO A 2 16.76 -14.02 21.20
CA PRO A 2 16.29 -14.90 20.13
C PRO A 2 15.40 -14.11 19.15
N ARG A 3 15.57 -14.35 17.85
CA ARG A 3 14.72 -13.75 16.80
C ARG A 3 13.34 -14.40 16.85
N ASN A 4 12.28 -13.60 16.79
CA ASN A 4 10.92 -14.14 16.85
C ASN A 4 10.57 -14.82 15.50
N PRO A 5 10.22 -16.12 15.49
CA PRO A 5 9.84 -16.82 14.27
C PRO A 5 8.58 -16.23 13.60
N ASP A 6 7.68 -15.61 14.37
CA ASP A 6 6.46 -14.97 13.85
C ASP A 6 6.74 -13.60 13.20
N HIS A 7 7.96 -13.05 13.38
CA HIS A 7 8.31 -11.69 12.96
C HIS A 7 9.54 -11.69 12.04
N ARG A 8 9.64 -12.66 11.12
CA ARG A 8 10.59 -12.69 9.99
C ARG A 8 12.01 -12.17 10.31
N GLY A 9 12.55 -12.51 11.47
CA GLY A 9 13.92 -12.17 11.86
C GLY A 9 14.15 -10.92 12.72
N ALA A 10 13.11 -10.18 13.11
CA ALA A 10 13.23 -9.12 14.12
C ALA A 10 13.13 -9.71 15.55
N THR A 11 13.77 -9.07 16.53
CA THR A 11 13.44 -9.33 17.94
C THR A 11 12.08 -8.72 18.29
N LYS A 12 11.48 -9.18 19.39
CA LYS A 12 10.20 -8.64 19.88
C LYS A 12 10.32 -7.15 20.17
N GLU A 13 11.43 -6.73 20.78
CA GLU A 13 11.71 -5.33 21.12
C GLU A 13 11.86 -4.46 19.87
N GLU A 14 12.52 -4.98 18.81
CA GLU A 14 12.62 -4.28 17.52
C GLU A 14 11.26 -4.09 16.87
N PHE A 15 10.41 -5.13 16.93
CA PHE A 15 9.05 -5.06 16.41
C PHE A 15 8.20 -4.04 17.18
N GLU A 16 8.22 -4.08 18.51
CA GLU A 16 7.49 -3.12 19.35
C GLU A 16 7.98 -1.69 19.16
N ARG A 17 9.29 -1.50 18.99
CA ARG A 17 9.87 -0.19 18.61
C ARG A 17 9.33 0.27 17.27
N PHE A 18 9.38 -0.58 16.24
CA PHE A 18 8.86 -0.25 14.92
C PHE A 18 7.39 0.14 14.94
N GLN A 19 6.55 -0.60 15.68
CA GLN A 19 5.12 -0.30 15.80
C GLN A 19 4.85 1.05 16.47
N ARG A 20 5.68 1.44 17.44
CA ARG A 20 5.62 2.75 18.11
C ARG A 20 6.05 3.89 17.19
N GLU A 21 7.08 3.66 16.38
CA GLU A 21 7.65 4.67 15.47
C GLU A 21 6.87 4.81 14.17
N ARG A 22 6.17 3.75 13.73
CA ARG A 22 5.44 3.70 12.45
C ARG A 22 4.48 4.87 12.25
N PRO A 23 3.61 5.27 13.20
CA PRO A 23 2.75 6.43 13.04
C PRO A 23 3.53 7.75 12.83
N ILE A 24 4.70 7.89 13.47
CA ILE A 24 5.54 9.09 13.37
C ILE A 24 6.13 9.17 11.95
N MET A 25 6.73 8.07 11.50
CA MET A 25 7.32 7.98 10.15
C MET A 25 6.27 8.21 9.05
N LEU A 26 5.10 7.58 9.17
CA LEU A 26 4.02 7.74 8.18
C LEU A 26 3.50 9.18 8.12
N ARG A 27 3.37 9.86 9.26
CA ARG A 27 3.02 11.30 9.29
C ARG A 27 4.06 12.16 8.59
N GLN A 28 5.35 11.89 8.84
CA GLN A 28 6.45 12.63 8.21
C GLN A 28 6.43 12.45 6.70
N ILE A 29 6.37 11.21 6.22
CA ILE A 29 6.32 10.91 4.77
C ILE A 29 5.09 11.57 4.13
N ALA A 30 3.91 11.41 4.73
CA ALA A 30 2.68 12.01 4.22
C ALA A 30 2.73 13.55 4.19
N THR A 31 3.48 14.17 5.10
CA THR A 31 3.66 15.63 5.14
C THR A 31 4.64 16.09 4.07
N ILE A 32 5.78 15.40 3.91
CA ILE A 32 6.78 15.69 2.87
C ILE A 32 6.16 15.58 1.47
N TRP A 33 5.32 14.57 1.26
CA TRP A 33 4.62 14.34 0.00
C TRP A 33 3.34 15.18 -0.14
N GLU A 34 3.07 16.06 0.83
CA GLU A 34 1.89 16.93 0.87
C GLU A 34 0.55 16.21 0.69
N LEU A 35 0.46 14.94 1.12
CA LEU A 35 -0.74 14.10 0.93
C LEU A 35 -1.98 14.67 1.63
N TRP A 36 -1.79 15.56 2.60
CA TRP A 36 -2.86 16.31 3.25
C TRP A 36 -3.72 17.12 2.25
N ARG A 37 -3.18 17.49 1.08
CA ARG A 37 -3.94 18.21 0.03
C ARG A 37 -5.09 17.38 -0.53
N MET A 38 -4.90 16.07 -0.62
CA MET A 38 -5.87 15.12 -1.19
C MET A 38 -6.69 14.40 -0.11
N CYS A 39 -6.26 14.45 1.14
CA CYS A 39 -6.98 13.82 2.24
C CYS A 39 -8.36 14.49 2.44
N GLY A 40 -9.43 13.70 2.56
CA GLY A 40 -10.81 14.16 2.74
C GLY A 40 -11.05 14.89 4.07
N ARG A 41 -10.19 14.65 5.07
CA ARG A 41 -10.25 15.28 6.39
C ARG A 41 -9.82 16.75 6.39
N LYS A 42 -10.71 17.62 6.90
CA LYS A 42 -10.48 19.08 6.99
C LYS A 42 -9.34 19.44 7.95
N ASP A 43 -9.16 18.69 9.04
CA ASP A 43 -8.11 18.91 10.02
C ASP A 43 -6.72 18.64 9.45
N CYS A 44 -6.56 17.59 8.62
CA CYS A 44 -5.30 17.34 7.89
C CYS A 44 -4.93 18.52 6.99
N ARG A 45 -5.90 19.04 6.22
CA ARG A 45 -5.69 20.21 5.34
C ARG A 45 -5.31 21.46 6.12
N ARG A 46 -5.98 21.72 7.24
CA ARG A 46 -5.71 22.89 8.10
C ARG A 46 -4.33 22.81 8.75
N ALA A 47 -3.95 21.63 9.24
CA ALA A 47 -2.66 21.39 9.88
C ALA A 47 -1.51 21.29 8.87
N LYS A 48 -1.80 21.12 7.58
CA LYS A 48 -0.83 20.81 6.52
C LYS A 48 0.04 19.58 6.87
N ALA A 49 -0.58 18.60 7.53
CA ALA A 49 0.06 17.39 8.02
C ALA A 49 -1.00 16.31 8.29
N CYS A 50 -0.60 15.03 8.33
CA CYS A 50 -1.52 13.94 8.67
C CYS A 50 -1.83 13.94 10.18
N THR A 51 -3.07 14.26 10.54
CA THR A 51 -3.57 14.28 11.94
C THR A 51 -4.41 13.04 12.28
N GLY A 52 -4.44 12.03 11.42
CA GLY A 52 -5.13 10.77 11.67
C GLY A 52 -4.58 10.06 12.92
N PRO A 53 -5.43 9.30 13.63
CA PRO A 53 -5.06 8.65 14.91
C PRO A 53 -3.84 7.75 14.77
N ASN A 54 -3.75 7.01 13.67
CA ASN A 54 -2.65 6.07 13.38
C ASN A 54 -1.54 6.66 12.49
N GLY A 55 -1.65 7.95 12.12
CA GLY A 55 -0.66 8.64 11.29
C GLY A 55 -0.64 8.25 9.81
N ASP A 56 -1.49 7.31 9.40
CA ASP A 56 -1.53 6.71 8.08
C ASP A 56 -2.68 7.21 7.20
N GLN A 57 -3.64 7.96 7.74
CA GLN A 57 -4.85 8.37 7.03
C GLN A 57 -4.57 9.02 5.66
N CYS A 58 -3.66 10.00 5.59
CA CYS A 58 -3.33 10.68 4.34
C CYS A 58 -2.64 9.74 3.33
N ALA A 59 -1.79 8.83 3.81
CA ALA A 59 -1.12 7.84 2.97
C ALA A 59 -2.09 6.77 2.47
N GLY A 60 -3.00 6.29 3.32
CA GLY A 60 -4.03 5.33 2.96
C GLY A 60 -4.99 5.90 1.92
N GLU A 61 -5.39 7.17 2.07
CA GLU A 61 -6.26 7.85 1.12
C GLU A 61 -5.56 8.13 -0.22
N PHE A 62 -4.28 8.49 -0.21
CA PHE A 62 -3.47 8.56 -1.43
C PHE A 62 -3.45 7.22 -2.17
N ILE A 63 -3.12 6.13 -1.47
CA ILE A 63 -3.07 4.80 -2.10
C ILE A 63 -4.45 4.38 -2.64
N SER A 64 -5.54 4.69 -1.93
CA SER A 64 -6.88 4.28 -2.36
C SER A 64 -7.48 5.13 -3.48
N THR A 65 -7.08 6.40 -3.61
CA THR A 65 -7.70 7.34 -4.55
C THR A 65 -6.79 7.74 -5.72
N ALA A 66 -5.48 7.87 -5.49
CA ALA A 66 -4.55 8.36 -6.49
C ALA A 66 -3.95 7.24 -7.35
N LEU A 67 -4.00 5.99 -6.89
CA LEU A 67 -3.52 4.83 -7.63
C LEU A 67 -4.69 4.05 -8.21
N SER A 68 -4.59 3.66 -9.47
CA SER A 68 -5.43 2.64 -10.10
C SER A 68 -5.29 1.29 -9.40
N GLU A 69 -6.20 0.36 -9.68
CA GLU A 69 -6.10 -1.02 -9.15
C GLU A 69 -4.81 -1.71 -9.59
N GLU A 70 -4.38 -1.44 -10.83
CA GLU A 70 -3.13 -1.95 -11.40
C GLU A 70 -1.90 -1.38 -10.69
N GLU A 71 -1.86 -0.08 -10.44
CA GLU A 71 -0.76 0.57 -9.72
C GLU A 71 -0.71 0.11 -8.26
N ARG A 72 -1.86 -0.08 -7.60
CA ARG A 72 -1.92 -0.66 -6.25
C ARG A 72 -1.36 -2.09 -6.22
N ALA A 73 -1.76 -2.93 -7.18
CA ALA A 73 -1.27 -4.30 -7.27
C ALA A 73 0.24 -4.34 -7.53
N THR A 74 0.73 -3.47 -8.42
CA THR A 74 2.16 -3.32 -8.72
C THR A 74 2.94 -2.89 -7.48
N PHE A 75 2.46 -1.88 -6.76
CA PHE A 75 3.09 -1.38 -5.54
C PHE A 75 3.17 -2.47 -4.45
N GLN A 76 2.09 -3.23 -4.25
CA GLN A 76 2.06 -4.35 -3.29
C GLN A 76 3.05 -5.46 -3.67
N GLU A 77 3.13 -5.82 -4.94
CA GLU A 77 4.04 -6.85 -5.43
C GLU A 77 5.50 -6.40 -5.34
N ALA A 78 5.80 -5.13 -5.65
CA ALA A 78 7.13 -4.55 -5.49
C ALA A 78 7.57 -4.59 -4.01
N ILE A 79 6.69 -4.26 -3.07
CA ILE A 79 6.96 -4.39 -1.62
C ILE A 79 7.25 -5.85 -1.26
N ARG A 80 6.47 -6.80 -1.79
CA ARG A 80 6.68 -8.23 -1.54
C ARG A 80 8.06 -8.67 -2.02
N LEU A 81 8.45 -8.32 -3.24
CA LEU A 81 9.77 -8.66 -3.81
C LEU A 81 10.92 -8.02 -3.03
N ARG A 82 10.77 -6.75 -2.65
CA ARG A 82 11.74 -6.08 -1.76
C ARG A 82 11.90 -6.79 -0.42
N SER A 83 10.80 -7.28 0.16
CA SER A 83 10.85 -8.06 1.41
C SER A 83 11.57 -9.41 1.26
N GLN A 84 11.78 -9.87 0.02
CA GLN A 84 12.53 -11.07 -0.33
C GLN A 84 13.99 -10.78 -0.70
N GLY A 85 14.42 -9.52 -0.64
CA GLY A 85 15.81 -9.12 -0.88
C GLY A 85 16.09 -8.51 -2.25
N ALA A 86 15.07 -8.32 -3.11
CA ALA A 86 15.25 -7.56 -4.34
C ALA A 86 15.56 -6.09 -4.05
N ASP A 87 16.43 -5.48 -4.85
CA ASP A 87 16.61 -4.03 -4.86
C ASP A 87 15.33 -3.34 -5.36
N ALA A 88 15.24 -2.02 -5.15
CA ALA A 88 14.02 -1.27 -5.41
C ALA A 88 13.63 -1.26 -6.90
N ASP A 89 14.60 -1.08 -7.79
CA ASP A 89 14.35 -0.93 -9.22
C ASP A 89 13.96 -2.28 -9.82
N THR A 90 14.70 -3.34 -9.47
CA THR A 90 14.38 -4.71 -9.89
C THR A 90 13.00 -5.14 -9.38
N ALA A 91 12.70 -4.88 -8.11
CA ALA A 91 11.39 -5.21 -7.54
C ALA A 91 10.25 -4.50 -8.26
N TRP A 92 10.45 -3.24 -8.65
CA TRP A 92 9.44 -2.47 -9.39
C TRP A 92 9.22 -3.03 -10.79
N CYS A 93 10.30 -3.20 -11.58
CA CYS A 93 10.19 -3.71 -12.95
C CYS A 93 9.62 -5.13 -13.00
N GLU A 94 9.98 -5.99 -12.05
CA GLU A 94 9.41 -7.34 -11.97
C GLU A 94 7.93 -7.33 -11.60
N ALA A 95 7.52 -6.44 -10.69
CA ALA A 95 6.12 -6.27 -10.32
C ALA A 95 5.29 -5.81 -11.52
N GLU A 96 5.73 -4.76 -12.24
CA GLU A 96 5.06 -4.28 -13.45
C GLU A 96 4.89 -5.40 -14.48
N ARG A 97 5.97 -6.14 -14.77
CA ARG A 97 5.92 -7.27 -15.71
C ARG A 97 4.91 -8.33 -15.29
N LYS A 98 4.86 -8.67 -13.99
CA LYS A 98 3.96 -9.71 -13.48
C LYS A 98 2.50 -9.27 -13.53
N ILE A 99 2.21 -8.03 -13.14
CA ILE A 99 0.86 -7.48 -13.16
C ILE A 99 0.35 -7.32 -14.61
N ALA A 100 1.20 -6.84 -15.52
CA ALA A 100 0.86 -6.75 -16.95
C ALA A 100 0.53 -8.13 -17.54
N ALA A 101 1.30 -9.18 -17.18
CA ALA A 101 1.01 -10.55 -17.61
C ALA A 101 -0.32 -11.08 -17.06
N HIS A 102 -0.64 -10.81 -15.78
CA HIS A 102 -1.93 -11.20 -15.20
C HIS A 102 -3.11 -10.47 -15.87
N LYS A 103 -2.95 -9.18 -16.17
CA LYS A 103 -3.97 -8.41 -16.90
C LYS A 103 -4.22 -8.99 -18.29
N ALA A 104 -3.15 -9.27 -19.04
CA ALA A 104 -3.25 -9.89 -20.36
C ALA A 104 -3.98 -11.25 -20.31
N GLN A 105 -3.73 -12.06 -19.27
CA GLN A 105 -4.43 -13.33 -19.06
C GLN A 105 -5.93 -13.14 -18.80
N ILE A 106 -6.31 -12.21 -17.92
CA ILE A 106 -7.72 -11.91 -17.62
C ILE A 106 -8.45 -11.39 -18.87
N GLU A 107 -7.80 -10.52 -19.65
CA GLU A 107 -8.38 -9.96 -20.88
C GLU A 107 -8.53 -11.01 -21.99
N ALA A 108 -7.70 -12.05 -22.00
CA ALA A 108 -7.80 -13.15 -22.95
C ALA A 108 -8.94 -14.14 -22.63
N VAL A 109 -9.57 -14.07 -21.45
CA VAL A 109 -10.71 -14.92 -21.06
C VAL A 109 -12.03 -14.24 -21.45
N PRO A 110 -12.80 -14.80 -22.41
CA PRO A 110 -14.12 -14.26 -22.76
C PRO A 110 -15.06 -14.28 -21.54
N GLY A 111 -15.71 -13.15 -21.23
CA GLY A 111 -16.74 -13.06 -20.17
C GLY A 111 -16.26 -12.61 -18.79
N MET A 112 -14.95 -12.40 -18.56
CA MET A 112 -14.43 -11.96 -17.25
C MET A 112 -14.39 -10.44 -17.05
N ARG A 113 -14.80 -9.64 -18.05
CA ARG A 113 -14.96 -8.18 -17.90
C ARG A 113 -16.28 -7.85 -17.20
N GLY A 114 -16.24 -7.65 -15.88
CA GLY A 114 -17.16 -6.73 -15.21
C GLY A 114 -18.61 -7.18 -15.01
N GLU A 115 -18.97 -8.45 -15.15
CA GLU A 115 -20.27 -8.94 -14.68
C GLU A 115 -20.26 -9.10 -13.16
N ARG A 116 -20.27 -7.96 -12.44
CA ARG A 116 -20.81 -7.95 -11.07
C ARG A 116 -22.30 -8.22 -11.22
N PHE A 117 -22.72 -9.44 -10.88
CA PHE A 117 -24.10 -9.90 -10.76
C PHE A 117 -25.09 -8.78 -10.40
N ALA A 118 -25.66 -8.14 -11.41
CA ALA A 118 -26.91 -7.41 -11.30
C ALA A 118 -28.03 -8.43 -11.48
N GLY A 119 -28.38 -9.17 -10.42
CA GLY A 119 -29.52 -10.07 -10.49
C GLY A 119 -29.53 -11.21 -9.49
N ARG A 120 -29.96 -10.92 -8.25
CA ARG A 120 -30.98 -11.72 -7.55
C ARG A 120 -31.47 -11.03 -6.29
N LEU A 121 -32.51 -10.22 -6.46
CA LEU A 121 -33.54 -9.98 -5.45
C LEU A 121 -34.85 -10.40 -6.11
N LEU A 122 -35.26 -11.63 -5.82
CA LEU A 122 -36.66 -12.04 -5.84
C LEU A 122 -37.08 -12.14 -4.37
#